data_AF-A0A1V2M1N8-F1
#
_entry.id   AF-A0A1V2M1N8-F1
#
_cell.length_a   1.000
_cell.length_b   1.000
_cell.length_c   1.000
_cell.angle_alpha   90.00
_cell.angle_beta   90.00
_cell.angle_gamma   90.00
#
_symmetry.space_group_name_H-M   'P 1'
#
loop_
_entity.id
_entity.type
_entity.pdbx_description
1 polymer ?
#
loop_
_entity_poly.entity_id
_entity_poly.type
_entity_poly.pdbx_seq_one_letter_code
_entity_poly.pdbx_strand_id
1 'polypeptide(L)'
;MEPAMAYVEETINYISSDPEMIELYEAREKARLDNINMISSAFEEGEKIGEERGKQIGEKIGEKRGEKRGKQIGEKIGEERGKINMVKNGLGVLDNETLAIISGLSLEQVEEIRNQYES
;
A
#
# COMPACT_ATOMS: atom_id res chain seq x y z
N MET A 1 -43.58 45.15 -7.30
CA MET A 1 -42.28 44.58 -6.86
C MET A 1 -42.46 44.20 -5.40
N GLU A 2 -42.06 43.00 -4.97
CA GLU A 2 -42.18 42.63 -3.56
C GLU A 2 -41.37 43.59 -2.67
N PRO A 3 -41.86 43.98 -1.47
CA PRO A 3 -41.18 44.95 -0.60
C PRO A 3 -39.73 44.55 -0.27
N ALA A 4 -39.46 43.25 -0.18
CA ALA A 4 -38.11 42.72 0.06
C ALA A 4 -37.16 42.98 -1.11
N MET A 5 -37.63 42.86 -2.36
CA MET A 5 -36.81 43.11 -3.55
C MET A 5 -36.50 44.60 -3.71
N ALA A 6 -37.45 45.48 -3.39
CA ALA A 6 -37.23 46.93 -3.42
C ALA A 6 -36.19 47.37 -2.37
N TYR A 7 -36.23 46.78 -1.17
CA TYR A 7 -35.24 47.03 -0.13
C TYR A 7 -33.83 46.56 -0.52
N VAL A 8 -33.72 45.40 -1.17
CA VAL A 8 -32.45 44.89 -1.69
C VAL A 8 -31.90 45.79 -2.79
N GLU A 9 -32.73 46.25 -3.73
CA GLU A 9 -32.32 47.21 -4.77
C GLU A 9 -31.89 48.55 -4.20
N GLU A 10 -32.63 49.11 -3.23
CA GLU A 10 -32.28 50.36 -2.57
C GLU A 10 -30.95 50.24 -1.80
N THR A 11 -30.74 49.12 -1.11
CA THR A 11 -29.50 48.83 -0.40
C THR A 11 -28.31 48.69 -1.36
N ILE A 12 -28.51 48.01 -2.50
CA ILE A 12 -27.49 47.88 -3.56
C ILE A 12 -27.19 49.25 -4.17
N ASN A 13 -28.20 50.08 -4.44
CA ASN A 13 -28.02 51.42 -5.00
C ASN A 13 -27.33 52.37 -4.01
N TYR A 14 -27.63 52.26 -2.72
CA TYR A 14 -26.98 53.03 -1.66
C TYR A 14 -25.51 52.63 -1.44
N ILE A 15 -25.21 51.32 -1.45
CA ILE A 15 -23.83 50.82 -1.33
C ILE A 15 -23.02 51.10 -2.61
N SER A 16 -23.66 51.12 -3.78
CA SER A 16 -23.00 51.39 -5.07
C SER A 16 -22.89 52.87 -5.45
N SER A 17 -23.44 53.79 -4.64
CA SER A 17 -23.35 55.23 -4.88
C SER A 17 -22.11 55.88 -4.27
N ASP A 18 -21.37 55.17 -3.41
CA ASP A 18 -20.11 55.62 -2.81
C ASP A 18 -18.92 54.75 -3.30
N PRO A 19 -17.99 55.32 -4.09
CA PRO A 19 -16.80 54.61 -4.56
C PRO A 19 -15.96 53.97 -3.44
N GLU A 20 -15.87 54.59 -2.26
CA GLU A 20 -15.08 54.05 -1.14
C GLU A 20 -15.72 52.78 -0.56
N MET A 21 -17.05 52.68 -0.58
CA MET A 21 -17.79 51.51 -0.10
C MET A 21 -17.67 50.33 -1.06
N ILE A 22 -17.67 50.59 -2.37
CA ILE A 22 -17.41 49.57 -3.40
C ILE A 22 -16.00 49.01 -3.21
N GLU A 23 -14.99 49.88 -3.10
CA GLU A 23 -13.60 49.46 -2.93
C GLU A 23 -13.40 48.64 -1.64
N LEU A 24 -14.02 49.07 -0.53
CA LEU A 24 -13.96 48.33 0.73
C LEU A 24 -14.64 46.94 0.64
N TYR A 25 -15.78 46.86 -0.05
CA TYR A 25 -16.47 45.59 -0.29
C TYR A 25 -15.64 44.64 -1.16
N GLU A 26 -15.09 45.14 -2.26
CA GLU A 26 -14.22 44.38 -3.17
C GLU A 26 -12.95 43.90 -2.46
N ALA A 27 -12.30 44.76 -1.68
CA ALA A 27 -11.13 44.40 -0.88
C ALA A 27 -11.45 43.29 0.14
N ARG A 28 -12.60 43.39 0.80
CA ARG A 28 -13.07 42.36 1.75
C ARG A 28 -13.36 41.04 1.05
N GLU A 29 -14.07 41.05 -0.08
CA GLU A 29 -14.41 39.82 -0.78
C GLU A 29 -13.17 39.17 -1.39
N LYS A 30 -12.23 39.97 -1.91
CA LYS A 30 -10.92 39.47 -2.36
C LYS A 30 -10.17 38.79 -1.21
N ALA A 31 -10.07 39.43 -0.05
CA ALA A 31 -9.42 38.84 1.13
C ALA A 31 -10.11 37.54 1.58
N ARG A 32 -11.45 37.46 1.46
CA ARG A 32 -12.21 36.25 1.76
C ARG A 32 -11.85 35.12 0.79
N LEU A 33 -11.83 35.41 -0.51
CA LEU A 33 -11.48 34.42 -1.55
C LEU A 33 -10.03 33.95 -1.42
N ASP A 34 -9.09 34.87 -1.17
CA ASP A 34 -7.69 34.54 -0.94
C ASP A 34 -7.53 33.60 0.28
N ASN A 35 -8.28 33.85 1.36
CA ASN A 35 -8.29 32.98 2.53
C ASN A 35 -8.86 31.59 2.23
N ILE A 36 -9.99 31.52 1.52
CA ILE A 36 -10.62 30.25 1.11
C ILE A 36 -9.65 29.44 0.25
N ASN A 37 -9.01 30.07 -0.73
CA ASN A 37 -8.04 29.42 -1.61
C ASN A 37 -6.84 28.90 -0.82
N MET A 38 -6.30 29.71 0.11
CA MET A 38 -5.19 29.30 0.96
C MET A 38 -5.53 28.06 1.79
N ILE A 39 -6.72 28.03 2.40
CA ILE A 39 -7.18 26.87 3.19
C ILE A 39 -7.36 25.64 2.29
N SER A 40 -7.99 25.80 1.11
CA SER A 40 -8.20 24.71 0.15
C SER A 40 -6.86 24.11 -0.29
N SER A 41 -5.90 24.95 -0.68
CA SER A 41 -4.57 24.49 -1.10
C SER A 41 -3.82 23.79 0.04
N ALA A 42 -3.91 24.29 1.28
CA ALA A 42 -3.30 23.63 2.43
C ALA A 42 -3.90 22.24 2.70
N PHE A 43 -5.21 22.08 2.52
CA PHE A 43 -5.88 20.78 2.65
C PHE A 43 -5.44 19.81 1.56
N GLU A 44 -5.43 20.25 0.29
CA GLU A 44 -4.97 19.44 -0.84
C GLU A 44 -3.51 19.00 -0.69
N GLU A 45 -2.64 19.89 -0.21
CA GLU A 45 -1.25 19.56 0.06
C GLU A 45 -1.13 18.54 1.21
N GLY A 46 -1.89 18.72 2.28
CA GLY A 46 -1.98 17.77 3.38
C GLY A 46 -2.43 16.38 2.94
N GLU A 47 -3.44 16.30 2.07
CA GLU A 47 -3.93 15.04 1.50
C GLU A 47 -2.86 14.36 0.65
N LYS A 48 -2.22 15.10 -0.28
CA LYS A 48 -1.13 14.58 -1.12
C LYS A 48 0.03 14.04 -0.29
N ILE A 49 0.47 14.78 0.73
CA ILE A 49 1.53 14.34 1.64
C ILE A 49 1.10 13.07 2.40
N GLY A 50 -0.15 13.03 2.86
CA GLY A 50 -0.71 11.87 3.55
C GLY A 50 -0.72 10.62 2.67
N GLU A 51 -1.22 10.73 1.44
CA GLU A 51 -1.26 9.65 0.47
C GLU A 51 0.14 9.15 0.10
N GLU A 52 1.05 10.07 -0.23
CA GLU A 52 2.43 9.71 -0.61
C GLU A 52 3.15 8.99 0.53
N ARG A 53 3.05 9.50 1.76
CA ARG A 53 3.62 8.84 2.95
C ARG A 53 2.99 7.48 3.20
N GLY A 54 1.66 7.40 3.10
CA GLY A 54 0.92 6.16 3.27
C GLY A 54 1.38 5.08 2.28
N LYS A 55 1.52 5.45 1.00
CA LYS A 55 2.01 4.57 -0.05
C LYS A 55 3.45 4.11 0.20
N GLN A 56 4.37 5.04 0.46
CA GLN A 56 5.78 4.72 0.73
C GLN A 56 5.94 3.77 1.93
N ILE A 57 5.20 4.02 3.01
CA ILE A 57 5.22 3.17 4.21
C ILE A 57 4.62 1.79 3.89
N GLY A 58 3.48 1.76 3.20
CA GLY A 58 2.80 0.53 2.81
C GLY A 58 3.67 -0.36 1.93
N GLU A 59 4.30 0.20 0.91
CA GLU A 59 5.22 -0.50 0.00
C GLU A 59 6.42 -1.07 0.76
N LYS A 60 7.10 -0.26 1.57
CA LYS A 60 8.26 -0.72 2.35
C LYS A 60 7.93 -1.84 3.32
N ILE A 61 6.77 -1.78 3.98
CA ILE A 61 6.30 -2.84 4.87
C ILE A 61 5.94 -4.09 4.07
N GLY A 62 5.25 -3.93 2.95
CA GLY A 62 4.85 -5.01 2.05
C GLY A 62 6.05 -5.78 1.53
N GLU A 63 7.05 -5.07 0.99
CA GLU A 63 8.28 -5.65 0.46
C GLU A 63 9.04 -6.43 1.52
N LYS A 64 9.32 -5.83 2.68
CA LYS A 64 10.04 -6.49 3.78
C LYS A 64 9.32 -7.75 4.28
N ARG A 65 7.98 -7.72 4.35
CA ARG A 65 7.18 -8.89 4.73
C ARG A 65 7.20 -9.96 3.64
N GLY A 66 7.08 -9.55 2.38
CA GLY A 66 7.13 -10.43 1.21
C GLY A 66 8.47 -11.15 1.11
N GLU A 67 9.57 -10.42 1.20
CA GLU A 67 10.92 -10.97 1.15
C GLU A 67 11.17 -11.97 2.28
N LYS A 68 10.84 -11.59 3.53
CA LYS A 68 11.01 -12.48 4.68
C LYS A 68 10.22 -13.78 4.52
N ARG A 69 8.95 -13.69 4.10
CA ARG A 69 8.10 -14.86 3.86
C ARG A 69 8.63 -15.71 2.70
N GLY A 70 8.98 -15.07 1.59
CA GLY A 70 9.52 -15.72 0.41
C GLY A 70 10.81 -16.49 0.72
N LYS A 71 11.73 -15.88 1.47
CA LYS A 71 12.96 -16.53 1.92
C LYS A 71 12.69 -17.74 2.80
N GLN A 72 11.85 -17.60 3.82
CA GLN A 72 11.50 -18.72 4.71
C GLN A 72 10.85 -19.90 3.97
N ILE A 73 9.91 -19.61 3.07
CA ILE A 73 9.24 -20.63 2.26
C ILE A 73 10.23 -21.27 1.28
N GLY A 74 11.04 -20.46 0.62
CA GLY A 74 12.05 -20.92 -0.34
C GLY A 74 13.13 -21.80 0.31
N GLU A 75 13.62 -21.42 1.49
CA GLU A 75 14.57 -22.21 2.28
C GLU A 75 13.98 -23.56 2.67
N LYS A 76 12.74 -23.59 3.18
CA LYS A 76 12.07 -24.84 3.57
C LYS A 76 11.85 -25.77 2.36
N ILE A 77 11.32 -25.24 1.25
CA ILE A 77 11.11 -26.01 0.02
C ILE A 77 12.44 -26.50 -0.55
N GLY A 78 13.48 -25.65 -0.52
CA GLY A 78 14.82 -25.98 -0.98
C GLY A 78 15.44 -27.11 -0.16
N GLU A 79 15.30 -27.06 1.16
CA GLU A 79 15.78 -28.11 2.08
C GLU A 79 15.05 -29.44 1.81
N GLU A 80 13.72 -29.44 1.73
CA GLU A 80 12.92 -30.64 1.43
C GLU A 80 13.31 -31.25 0.07
N ARG A 81 13.43 -30.42 -0.98
CA ARG A 81 13.87 -30.87 -2.30
C ARG A 81 15.30 -31.39 -2.28
N GLY A 82 16.18 -30.76 -1.50
CA GLY A 82 17.57 -31.20 -1.30
C GLY A 82 17.63 -32.60 -0.70
N LYS A 83 16.86 -32.86 0.36
CA LYS A 83 16.75 -34.19 0.99
C LYS A 83 16.25 -35.24 0.00
N ILE A 84 15.20 -34.92 -0.76
CA ILE A 84 14.65 -35.83 -1.78
C ILE A 84 15.69 -36.12 -2.88
N ASN A 85 16.36 -35.10 -3.40
CA ASN A 85 17.40 -35.28 -4.43
C ASN A 85 18.60 -36.08 -3.92
N MET A 86 18.96 -35.90 -2.65
CA MET A 86 19.98 -36.70 -2.00
C MET A 86 19.60 -38.18 -1.99
N VAL A 87 18.37 -38.50 -1.56
CA VAL A 87 17.87 -39.89 -1.56
C VAL A 87 17.94 -40.48 -2.97
N LYS A 88 17.41 -39.77 -3.97
CA LYS A 88 17.42 -40.21 -5.38
C LYS A 88 18.81 -40.58 -5.88
N ASN A 89 19.81 -39.75 -5.59
CA ASN A 89 21.18 -40.00 -6.02
C ASN A 89 21.81 -41.23 -5.36
N GLY A 90 21.30 -41.64 -4.19
CA GLY A 90 21.82 -42.77 -3.43
C GLY A 90 21.03 -44.08 -3.58
N LEU A 91 19.86 -44.09 -4.22
CA LEU A 91 18.99 -45.29 -4.33
C LEU A 91 19.73 -46.52 -4.89
N GLY A 92 20.61 -46.33 -5.86
CA GLY A 92 21.37 -47.43 -6.49
C GLY A 92 22.65 -47.86 -5.78
N VAL A 93 23.01 -47.22 -4.67
CA VAL A 93 24.28 -47.44 -3.97
C VAL A 93 24.07 -47.79 -2.49
N LEU A 94 23.08 -47.17 -1.85
CA LEU A 94 22.83 -47.26 -0.42
C LEU A 94 21.48 -47.94 -0.14
N ASP A 95 21.42 -48.63 1.00
CA ASP A 95 20.18 -49.17 1.57
C ASP A 95 19.27 -48.06 2.13
N ASN A 96 17.99 -48.38 2.35
CA ASN A 96 16.99 -47.42 2.78
C ASN A 96 17.27 -46.88 4.17
N GLU A 97 17.82 -47.70 5.07
CA GLU A 97 18.19 -47.32 6.42
C GLU A 97 19.28 -46.26 6.41
N THR A 98 20.33 -46.46 5.62
CA THR A 98 21.40 -45.48 5.44
C THR A 98 20.88 -44.19 4.81
N LEU A 99 20.03 -44.28 3.79
CA LEU A 99 19.45 -43.09 3.14
C LEU A 99 18.55 -42.28 4.07
N ALA A 100 17.76 -42.93 4.92
CA ALA A 100 16.91 -42.27 5.92
C ALA A 100 17.76 -41.52 6.95
N ILE A 101 18.82 -42.15 7.47
CA ILE A 101 19.73 -41.53 8.44
C ILE A 101 20.40 -40.28 7.86
N ILE A 102 20.95 -40.35 6.65
CA ILE A 102 21.74 -39.23 6.10
C ILE A 102 20.84 -38.11 5.58
N SER A 103 19.69 -38.43 4.99
CA SER A 103 18.73 -37.41 4.50
C SER A 103 17.90 -36.78 5.62
N GLY A 104 17.80 -37.45 6.78
CA GLY A 104 16.91 -37.06 7.87
C GLY A 104 15.42 -37.24 7.55
N LEU A 105 15.09 -38.06 6.55
CA LEU A 105 13.74 -38.49 6.22
C LEU A 105 13.40 -39.78 6.96
N SER A 106 12.10 -40.10 7.08
CA SER A 106 11.68 -41.39 7.65
C SER A 106 11.92 -42.54 6.65
N LEU A 107 11.98 -43.78 7.16
CA LEU A 107 12.12 -44.96 6.30
C LEU A 107 10.97 -45.07 5.31
N GLU A 108 9.75 -44.79 5.74
CA GLU A 108 8.56 -44.83 4.87
C GLU A 108 8.67 -43.80 3.73
N GLN A 109 9.20 -42.60 4.00
CA GLN A 109 9.41 -41.58 2.98
C GLN A 109 10.47 -42.00 1.97
N VAL A 110 11.55 -42.65 2.41
CA VAL A 110 12.60 -43.16 1.53
C VAL A 110 12.08 -44.32 0.69
N GLU A 111 11.30 -45.23 1.27
CA GLU A 111 10.65 -46.33 0.55
C GLU A 111 9.65 -45.82 -0.49
N GLU A 112 8.85 -44.82 -0.16
CA GLU A 112 7.92 -44.20 -1.11
C GLU A 112 8.68 -43.58 -2.29
N ILE A 113 9.77 -42.86 -2.04
CA ILE A 113 10.64 -42.33 -3.09
C ILE A 113 11.22 -43.49 -3.91
N ARG A 114 11.77 -44.54 -3.30
CA ARG A 114 12.32 -45.68 -4.03
C ARG A 114 11.28 -46.33 -4.94
N ASN A 115 10.10 -46.59 -4.42
CA ASN A 115 9.00 -47.18 -5.17
C ASN A 115 8.56 -46.30 -6.35
N GLN A 116 8.60 -44.97 -6.22
CA GLN A 116 8.29 -44.04 -7.31
C GLN A 116 9.35 -43.98 -8.42
N TYR A 117 10.61 -44.32 -8.14
CA TYR A 117 11.73 -44.18 -9.09
C TYR A 117 12.32 -45.50 -9.60
N GLU A 118 12.06 -46.62 -8.92
CA GLU A 118 12.46 -47.98 -9.34
C GLU A 118 11.31 -48.78 -9.98
N SER A 119 10.12 -48.20 -10.16
CA SER A 119 9.01 -48.78 -10.95
C SER A 119 9.04 -48.37 -12.42
#